data_AF-A0A7D4NY01-F1
#
_entry.id   AF-A0A7D4NY01-F1
#
_cell.length_a   1.000
_cell.length_b   1.000
_cell.length_c   1.000
_cell.angle_alpha   90.00
_cell.angle_beta   90.00
_cell.angle_gamma   90.00
#
_symmetry.space_group_name_H-M   'P 1'
#
loop_
_entity.id
_entity.type
_entity.pdbx_description
1 polymer ?
#
loop_
_entity_poly.entity_id
_entity_poly.type
_entity_poly.pdbx_seq_one_letter_code
_entity_poly.pdbx_strand_id
1 'polypeptide(L)'
;MLKNLLNFISQHVLKLAWFTMLFIPSIGGILTYFGYGTAFARSGAILVCFAIVIIFFNHGINRNIDYSKTVLGRLSKYSFNHKKIKEELDAEHQYRTPVLNDIQTKYNEQLAVFIQDLRSTHSKAVDRLDAKKARLVLVEFMSGLLGTLIWGFGDLLVSQPC
;
A
#
# COMPACT_ATOMS: atom_id res chain seq x y z
N MET A 1 11.39 11.20 -4.31
CA MET A 1 10.85 10.57 -5.53
C MET A 1 9.85 9.44 -5.24
N LEU A 2 10.22 8.41 -4.44
CA LEU A 2 9.35 7.27 -4.12
C LEU A 2 8.00 7.63 -3.44
N LYS A 3 8.00 8.63 -2.53
CA LYS A 3 6.76 9.13 -1.87
C LYS A 3 5.74 9.69 -2.87
N ASN A 4 6.20 10.47 -3.86
CA ASN A 4 5.32 11.07 -4.86
C ASN A 4 4.79 9.98 -5.80
N LEU A 5 5.64 9.02 -6.16
CA LEU A 5 5.25 7.88 -6.98
C LEU A 5 4.18 7.01 -6.28
N LEU A 6 4.36 6.66 -5.00
CA LEU A 6 3.38 5.87 -4.24
C LEU A 6 2.05 6.60 -4.04
N ASN A 7 2.09 7.90 -3.77
CA ASN A 7 0.86 8.70 -3.65
C ASN A 7 0.12 8.84 -4.98
N PHE A 8 0.87 9.07 -6.06
CA PHE A 8 0.36 9.13 -7.42
C PHE A 8 -0.29 7.79 -7.80
N ILE A 9 0.46 6.69 -7.70
CA ILE A 9 -0.03 5.34 -8.00
C ILE A 9 -1.30 5.05 -7.19
N SER A 10 -1.30 5.27 -5.88
CA SER A 10 -2.46 4.90 -5.06
C SER A 10 -3.72 5.72 -5.39
N GLN A 11 -3.61 7.03 -5.67
CA GLN A 11 -4.79 7.84 -6.04
C GLN A 11 -5.27 7.56 -7.47
N HIS A 12 -4.34 7.42 -8.41
CA HIS A 12 -4.68 7.19 -9.82
C HIS A 12 -5.16 5.76 -10.06
N VAL A 13 -4.56 4.75 -9.42
CA VAL A 13 -5.01 3.35 -9.51
C VAL A 13 -6.41 3.20 -8.94
N LEU A 14 -6.74 3.84 -7.82
CA LEU A 14 -8.08 3.74 -7.25
C LEU A 14 -9.14 4.37 -8.17
N LYS A 15 -8.87 5.57 -8.71
CA LYS A 15 -9.76 6.23 -9.69
C LYS A 15 -9.91 5.41 -10.96
N LEU A 16 -8.79 4.88 -11.47
CA LEU A 16 -8.77 4.02 -12.65
C LEU A 16 -9.59 2.76 -12.42
N ALA A 17 -9.46 2.12 -11.25
CA ALA A 17 -10.20 0.90 -10.95
C ALA A 17 -11.71 1.14 -10.89
N TRP A 18 -12.15 2.21 -10.24
CA TRP A 18 -13.56 2.61 -10.24
C TRP A 18 -14.09 2.90 -11.65
N PHE A 19 -13.31 3.62 -12.45
CA PHE A 19 -13.65 3.89 -13.84
C PHE A 19 -13.78 2.59 -14.64
N THR A 20 -12.78 1.70 -14.56
CA THR A 20 -12.74 0.40 -15.26
C THR A 20 -13.93 -0.49 -14.87
N MET A 21 -14.31 -0.52 -13.60
CA MET A 21 -15.45 -1.30 -13.10
C MET A 21 -16.79 -0.89 -13.70
N LEU A 22 -16.96 0.39 -14.05
CA LEU A 22 -18.18 0.89 -14.70
C LEU A 22 -18.07 0.81 -16.23
N PHE A 23 -16.91 1.17 -16.76
CA PHE A 23 -16.67 1.30 -18.19
C PHE A 23 -16.73 -0.03 -18.92
N ILE A 24 -16.08 -1.07 -18.39
CA ILE A 24 -16.04 -2.39 -19.05
C ILE A 24 -17.44 -3.00 -19.19
N PRO A 25 -18.26 -3.11 -18.12
CA PRO A 25 -19.62 -3.64 -18.24
C PRO A 25 -20.51 -2.77 -19.14
N SER A 26 -20.32 -1.45 -19.13
CA SER A 26 -21.08 -0.54 -20.00
C SER A 26 -20.81 -0.81 -21.48
N ILE A 27 -19.53 -1.00 -21.86
CA ILE A 27 -19.19 -1.41 -23.24
C ILE A 27 -19.76 -2.79 -23.55
N GLY A 28 -19.64 -3.75 -22.64
CA GLY A 28 -20.22 -5.08 -22.80
C GLY A 28 -21.72 -5.03 -23.07
N GLY A 29 -22.45 -4.22 -22.31
CA GLY A 29 -23.89 -4.01 -22.48
C GLY A 29 -24.25 -3.34 -23.80
N ILE A 30 -23.50 -2.31 -24.21
CA ILE A 30 -23.69 -1.65 -25.51
C ILE A 30 -23.46 -2.64 -26.66
N LEU A 31 -22.38 -3.43 -26.61
CA LEU A 31 -22.11 -4.44 -27.63
C LEU A 31 -23.20 -5.52 -27.67
N THR A 32 -23.66 -5.98 -26.51
CA THR A 32 -24.78 -6.93 -26.46
C THR A 32 -26.04 -6.32 -27.06
N TYR A 33 -26.32 -5.04 -26.85
CA TYR A 33 -27.44 -4.35 -27.50
C TYR A 33 -27.32 -4.35 -29.04
N PHE A 34 -26.11 -4.23 -29.59
CA PHE A 34 -25.86 -4.30 -31.04
C PHE A 34 -25.84 -5.74 -31.62
N GLY A 35 -26.28 -6.75 -30.87
CA GLY A 35 -26.41 -8.12 -31.35
C GLY A 35 -25.23 -9.04 -31.01
N TYR A 36 -24.24 -8.57 -30.25
CA TYR A 36 -23.17 -9.43 -29.73
C TYR A 36 -23.61 -10.12 -28.43
N GLY A 37 -24.45 -11.16 -28.54
CA GLY A 37 -25.13 -11.80 -27.40
C GLY A 37 -24.24 -12.09 -26.18
N THR A 38 -23.03 -12.62 -26.37
CA THR A 38 -22.12 -12.98 -25.27
C THR A 38 -21.20 -11.86 -24.80
N ALA A 39 -21.29 -10.64 -25.36
CA ALA A 39 -20.32 -9.57 -25.08
C ALA A 39 -20.38 -9.10 -23.61
N PHE A 40 -21.57 -9.04 -23.01
CA PHE A 40 -21.74 -8.69 -21.61
C PHE A 40 -21.08 -9.71 -20.68
N ALA A 41 -21.31 -11.02 -20.86
CA ALA A 41 -20.64 -12.06 -20.06
C ALA A 41 -19.11 -12.02 -20.21
N ARG A 42 -18.61 -11.80 -21.44
CA ARG A 42 -17.16 -11.63 -21.69
C ARG A 42 -16.58 -10.39 -21.00
N SER A 43 -17.35 -9.29 -20.90
CA SER A 43 -16.92 -8.11 -20.15
C SER A 43 -16.71 -8.41 -18.66
N GLY A 44 -17.52 -9.32 -18.08
CA GLY A 44 -17.34 -9.83 -16.73
C GLY A 44 -16.02 -10.58 -16.55
N ALA A 45 -15.66 -11.46 -17.50
CA ALA A 45 -14.38 -12.18 -17.48
C ALA A 45 -13.18 -11.22 -17.49
N ILE A 46 -13.23 -10.16 -18.29
CA ILE A 46 -12.20 -9.12 -18.33
C ILE A 46 -12.11 -8.43 -16.96
N LEU A 47 -13.25 -8.14 -16.32
CA LEU A 47 -13.29 -7.53 -15.00
C LEU A 47 -12.69 -8.45 -13.92
N VAL A 48 -12.91 -9.77 -14.00
CA VAL A 48 -12.25 -10.76 -13.12
C VAL A 48 -10.73 -10.74 -13.32
N CYS A 49 -10.24 -10.76 -14.57
CA CYS A 49 -8.81 -10.65 -14.85
C CYS A 49 -8.22 -9.36 -14.27
N PHE A 50 -8.95 -8.24 -14.38
CA PHE A 50 -8.55 -6.97 -13.79
C PHE A 50 -8.47 -7.03 -12.26
N ALA A 51 -9.43 -7.68 -11.60
CA ALA A 51 -9.39 -7.91 -10.15
C ALA A 51 -8.13 -8.69 -9.73
N ILE A 52 -7.75 -9.74 -10.46
CA ILE A 52 -6.53 -10.52 -10.20
C ILE A 52 -5.27 -9.64 -10.30
N VAL A 53 -5.21 -8.74 -11.28
CA VAL A 53 -4.09 -7.80 -11.41
C VAL A 53 -4.03 -6.85 -10.21
N ILE A 54 -5.17 -6.34 -9.74
CA ILE A 54 -5.23 -5.51 -8.53
C ILE A 54 -4.74 -6.30 -7.31
N ILE A 55 -5.16 -7.55 -7.14
CA ILE A 55 -4.70 -8.45 -6.06
C ILE A 55 -3.18 -8.54 -6.08
N PHE A 56 -2.59 -8.78 -7.26
CA PHE A 56 -1.15 -8.88 -7.42
C PHE A 56 -0.43 -7.59 -6.98
N PHE A 57 -0.92 -6.42 -7.41
CA PHE A 57 -0.38 -5.13 -6.96
C PHE A 57 -0.55 -4.91 -5.45
N ASN A 58 -1.72 -5.25 -4.89
CA ASN A 58 -2.02 -5.13 -3.47
C ASN A 58 -1.05 -5.98 -2.63
N HIS A 59 -0.77 -7.21 -3.07
CA HIS A 59 0.22 -8.08 -2.42
C HIS A 59 1.64 -7.50 -2.46
N GLY A 60 2.05 -6.93 -3.60
CA GLY A 60 3.32 -6.23 -3.73
C GLY A 60 3.45 -5.04 -2.77
N ILE A 61 2.38 -4.24 -2.62
CA ILE A 61 2.34 -3.12 -1.68
C ILE A 61 2.43 -3.62 -0.23
N ASN A 62 1.68 -4.67 0.13
CA ASN A 62 1.70 -5.25 1.47
C ASN A 62 3.10 -5.72 1.88
N ARG A 63 3.82 -6.42 1.00
CA ARG A 63 5.21 -6.83 1.25
C ARG A 63 6.12 -5.63 1.55
N ASN A 64 5.96 -4.53 0.82
CA ASN A 64 6.75 -3.32 1.04
C ASN A 64 6.40 -2.62 2.37
N ILE A 65 5.13 -2.64 2.77
CA ILE A 65 4.68 -2.13 4.06
C ILE A 65 5.26 -2.99 5.19
N ASP A 66 5.18 -4.31 5.11
CA ASP A 66 5.68 -5.23 6.13
C ASP A 66 7.20 -5.13 6.28
N TYR A 67 7.92 -4.99 5.16
CA TYR A 67 9.34 -4.69 5.18
C TYR A 67 9.63 -3.36 5.89
N SER A 68 8.87 -2.30 5.58
CA SER A 68 9.02 -0.98 6.21
C SER A 68 8.72 -1.03 7.72
N LYS A 69 7.68 -1.76 8.14
CA LYS A 69 7.35 -2.00 9.56
C LYS A 69 8.46 -2.76 10.27
N THR A 70 9.07 -3.74 9.62
CA THR A 70 10.21 -4.48 10.16
C THR A 70 11.43 -3.58 10.36
N VAL A 71 11.77 -2.73 9.38
CA VAL A 71 12.86 -1.77 9.47
C VAL A 71 12.59 -0.76 10.60
N LEU A 72 11.39 -0.21 10.69
CA LEU A 72 10.96 0.67 11.78
C LEU A 72 11.08 0.00 13.15
N GLY A 73 10.66 -1.27 13.26
CA GLY A 73 10.78 -2.05 14.49
C GLY A 73 12.24 -2.26 14.92
N ARG A 74 13.14 -2.50 13.96
CA ARG A 74 14.60 -2.58 14.23
C ARG A 74 15.15 -1.22 14.68
N LEU A 75 14.82 -0.14 13.98
CA LEU A 75 15.23 1.22 14.36
C LEU A 75 14.73 1.60 15.76
N SER A 76 13.51 1.22 16.12
CA SER A 76 12.96 1.42 17.48
C SER A 76 13.79 0.70 18.54
N LYS A 77 14.21 -0.55 18.28
CA LYS A 77 15.06 -1.30 19.21
C LYS A 77 16.45 -0.67 19.35
N TYR A 78 17.05 -0.22 18.25
CA TYR A 78 18.33 0.50 18.29
C TYR A 78 18.23 1.82 19.07
N SER A 79 17.17 2.61 18.85
CA SER A 79 16.94 3.86 19.59
C SER A 79 16.76 3.61 21.09
N PHE A 80 16.04 2.55 21.48
CA PHE A 80 15.88 2.17 22.88
C PHE A 80 17.21 1.71 23.51
N ASN A 81 17.96 0.86 22.82
CA ASN A 81 19.27 0.41 23.28
C ASN A 81 20.27 1.57 23.37
N HIS A 82 20.22 2.53 22.45
CA HIS A 82 21.11 3.69 22.50
C HIS A 82 20.79 4.61 23.68
N LYS A 83 19.51 4.81 24.00
CA LYS A 83 19.10 5.54 25.20
C LYS A 83 19.57 4.84 26.48
N LYS A 84 19.44 3.51 26.54
CA LYS A 84 19.91 2.71 27.67
C LYS A 84 21.43 2.74 27.83
N ILE A 85 22.17 2.62 26.72
CA ILE A 85 23.64 2.75 26.72
C ILE A 85 24.07 4.16 27.14
N LYS A 86 23.35 5.21 26.71
CA LYS A 86 23.62 6.59 27.15
C LYS A 86 23.38 6.74 28.66
N GLU A 87 22.28 6.20 29.18
CA GLU A 87 21.98 6.20 30.63
C GLU A 87 23.03 5.41 31.44
N GLU A 88 23.51 4.27 30.94
CA GLU A 88 24.59 3.48 31.57
C GLU A 88 25.95 4.22 31.49
N LEU A 89 26.29 4.84 30.35
CA LEU A 89 27.50 5.67 30.22
C LEU A 89 27.44 6.90 31.14
N ASP A 90 26.30 7.60 31.19
CA ASP A 90 26.13 8.79 32.03
C ASP A 90 26.24 8.43 33.53
N ALA A 91 25.86 7.21 33.92
CA ALA A 91 26.06 6.68 35.27
C ALA A 91 27.53 6.30 35.57
N GLU A 92 28.29 5.84 34.56
CA GLU A 92 29.70 5.48 34.68
C GLU A 92 30.65 6.71 34.55
N HIS A 93 30.18 7.78 33.91
CA HIS A 93 30.91 9.02 33.58
C HIS A 93 31.22 9.95 34.76
N GLN A 94 30.85 9.58 35.99
CA GLN A 94 31.24 10.35 37.19
C GLN A 94 32.76 10.35 37.45
N TYR A 95 33.58 9.59 36.70
CA TYR A 95 35.00 9.35 37.02
C TYR A 95 36.05 9.50 35.88
N ARG A 96 35.73 9.91 34.64
CA ARG A 96 36.74 9.99 33.54
C ARG A 96 36.70 11.25 32.65
N THR A 97 37.85 11.50 32.02
CA THR A 97 38.37 12.75 31.41
C THR A 97 37.47 13.45 30.35
N PRO A 98 37.46 14.80 30.31
CA PRO A 98 36.41 15.60 29.65
C PRO A 98 36.51 15.76 28.12
N VAL A 99 37.66 15.52 27.48
CA VAL A 99 37.88 16.01 26.09
C VAL A 99 37.48 15.01 24.99
N LEU A 100 37.57 13.68 25.23
CA LEU A 100 37.09 12.68 24.25
C LEU A 100 35.56 12.57 24.24
N ASN A 101 34.92 12.92 25.36
CA ASN A 101 33.49 12.81 25.56
C ASN A 101 32.68 13.77 24.70
N ASP A 102 33.18 14.98 24.44
CA ASP A 102 32.37 16.02 23.78
C ASP A 102 32.12 15.71 22.29
N ILE A 103 33.11 15.13 21.60
CA ILE A 103 32.99 14.69 20.20
C ILE A 103 32.04 13.49 20.09
N GLN A 104 32.17 12.52 20.99
CA GLN A 104 31.35 11.32 20.99
C GLN A 104 29.90 11.62 21.36
N THR A 105 29.68 12.58 22.28
CA THR A 105 28.34 13.05 22.66
C THR A 105 27.65 13.77 21.51
N LYS A 106 28.34 14.68 20.80
CA LYS A 106 27.80 15.33 19.59
C LYS A 106 27.47 14.35 18.48
N TYR A 107 28.30 13.34 18.25
CA TYR A 107 28.03 12.31 17.24
C TYR A 107 26.80 11.48 17.60
N ASN A 108 26.67 11.07 18.87
CA ASN A 108 25.51 10.32 19.36
C ASN A 108 24.21 11.14 19.29
N GLU A 109 24.27 12.44 19.58
CA GLU A 109 23.11 13.34 19.45
C GLU A 109 22.68 13.50 17.99
N GLN A 110 23.63 13.71 17.06
CA GLN A 110 23.32 13.76 15.63
C GLN A 110 22.73 12.44 15.12
N LEU A 111 23.26 11.31 15.59
CA LEU A 111 22.74 9.99 15.24
C LEU A 111 21.32 9.78 15.78
N ALA A 112 21.04 10.21 17.01
CA ALA A 112 19.71 10.14 17.62
C ALA A 112 18.69 10.98 16.85
N VAL A 113 19.05 12.22 16.47
CA VAL A 113 18.20 13.10 15.65
C VAL A 113 17.95 12.47 14.28
N PHE A 114 18.98 11.92 13.63
CA PHE A 114 18.83 11.26 12.33
C PHE A 114 17.92 10.03 12.40
N ILE A 115 18.08 9.19 13.43
CA ILE A 115 17.20 8.02 13.66
C ILE A 115 15.75 8.46 13.91
N GLN A 116 15.56 9.52 14.70
CA GLN A 116 14.23 10.06 14.99
C GLN A 116 13.56 10.63 13.73
N ASP A 117 14.32 11.35 12.89
CA ASP A 117 13.80 11.89 11.64
C ASP A 117 13.43 10.78 10.65
N LEU A 118 14.29 9.78 10.49
CA LEU A 118 14.01 8.56 9.70
C LEU A 118 12.74 7.87 10.18
N ARG A 119 12.60 7.68 11.50
CA ARG A 119 11.41 7.05 12.09
C ARG A 119 10.16 7.85 11.81
N SER A 120 10.19 9.16 12.01
CA SER A 120 9.03 10.03 11.78
C SER A 120 8.60 10.04 10.31
N THR A 121 9.58 10.05 9.40
CA THR A 121 9.38 10.07 7.95
C THR A 121 8.81 8.76 7.42
N HIS A 122 9.31 7.63 7.94
CA HIS A 122 8.83 6.29 7.59
C HIS A 122 7.47 5.97 8.24
N SER A 123 7.25 6.32 9.51
CA SER A 123 5.96 6.09 10.19
C SER A 123 4.82 6.78 9.45
N LYS A 124 4.96 8.08 9.14
CA LYS A 124 3.95 8.84 8.37
C LYS A 124 3.68 8.23 6.99
N ALA A 125 4.67 7.58 6.38
CA ALA A 125 4.49 6.92 5.08
C ALA A 125 3.71 5.61 5.22
N VAL A 126 4.01 4.81 6.26
CA VAL A 126 3.31 3.56 6.58
C VAL A 126 1.86 3.84 6.94
N ASP A 127 1.58 4.80 7.82
CA ASP A 127 0.21 5.13 8.25
C ASP A 127 -0.67 5.57 7.07
N ARG A 128 -0.09 6.35 6.14
CA ARG A 128 -0.78 6.77 4.91
C ARG A 128 -1.06 5.60 3.97
N LEU A 129 -0.18 4.59 3.91
CA LEU A 129 -0.37 3.41 3.09
C LEU A 129 -1.43 2.48 3.71
N ASP A 130 -1.38 2.28 5.03
CA ASP A 130 -2.38 1.49 5.76
C ASP A 130 -3.79 2.10 5.61
N ALA A 131 -3.93 3.43 5.68
CA ALA A 131 -5.23 4.09 5.48
C ALA A 131 -5.82 3.86 4.07
N LYS A 132 -4.97 3.65 3.05
CA LYS A 132 -5.41 3.41 1.67
C LYS A 132 -5.60 1.92 1.35
N LYS A 133 -5.05 1.02 2.18
CA LYS A 133 -5.19 -0.43 2.04
C LYS A 133 -6.64 -0.87 2.07
N ALA A 134 -7.44 -0.36 3.01
CA ALA A 134 -8.85 -0.71 3.12
C ALA A 134 -9.63 -0.43 1.82
N ARG A 135 -9.31 0.68 1.14
CA ARG A 135 -9.95 1.04 -0.13
C ARG A 135 -9.52 0.13 -1.29
N LEU A 136 -8.24 -0.24 -1.35
CA LEU A 136 -7.73 -1.21 -2.33
C LEU A 136 -8.39 -2.58 -2.16
N VAL A 137 -8.48 -3.07 -0.92
CA VAL A 137 -9.16 -4.33 -0.59
C VAL A 137 -10.63 -4.30 -0.97
N LEU A 138 -11.32 -3.17 -0.71
CA LEU A 138 -12.72 -3.02 -1.12
C LEU A 138 -12.88 -3.08 -2.65
N VAL A 139 -12.02 -2.38 -3.39
CA VAL A 139 -12.06 -2.39 -4.87
C VAL A 139 -11.75 -3.78 -5.42
N GLU A 140 -10.75 -4.46 -4.86
CA GLU A 140 -10.44 -5.86 -5.17
C GLU A 140 -11.67 -6.76 -4.98
N PHE A 141 -12.29 -6.70 -3.81
CA PHE A 141 -13.47 -7.50 -3.49
C PHE A 141 -14.63 -7.20 -4.44
N MET A 142 -14.94 -5.91 -4.66
CA MET A 142 -16.06 -5.49 -5.50
C MET A 142 -15.84 -5.82 -6.98
N SER A 143 -14.63 -5.63 -7.50
CA SER A 143 -14.30 -5.97 -8.89
C SER A 143 -14.34 -7.48 -9.13
N GLY A 144 -13.84 -8.28 -8.17
CA GLY A 144 -13.96 -9.73 -8.21
C GLY A 144 -15.43 -10.18 -8.18
N LEU A 145 -16.21 -9.70 -7.21
CA LEU A 145 -17.61 -10.06 -7.06
C LEU A 145 -18.45 -9.68 -8.30
N LEU A 146 -18.37 -8.41 -8.73
CA LEU A 146 -19.11 -7.94 -9.90
C LEU A 146 -18.65 -8.64 -11.18
N GLY A 147 -17.34 -8.83 -11.36
CA GLY A 147 -16.79 -9.54 -12.51
C GLY A 147 -17.31 -10.97 -12.58
N THR A 148 -17.29 -11.70 -11.46
CA THR A 148 -17.80 -13.08 -11.40
C THR A 148 -19.30 -13.15 -11.63
N LEU A 149 -20.08 -12.21 -11.07
CA LEU A 149 -21.52 -12.15 -11.30
C LEU A 149 -21.86 -11.90 -12.77
N ILE A 150 -21.23 -10.89 -13.38
CA ILE A 150 -21.43 -10.58 -14.81
C ILE A 150 -20.94 -11.74 -15.68
N TRP A 151 -19.82 -12.36 -15.33
CA TRP A 151 -19.27 -13.48 -16.10
C TRP A 151 -20.15 -14.72 -16.04
N GLY A 152 -20.60 -15.12 -14.85
CA GLY A 152 -21.39 -16.34 -14.64
C GLY A 152 -22.86 -16.20 -15.01
N PHE A 153 -23.43 -14.99 -14.87
CA PHE A 153 -24.86 -14.76 -15.08
C PHE A 153 -25.17 -13.75 -16.19
N GLY A 154 -24.16 -13.20 -16.88
CA GLY A 154 -24.34 -12.16 -17.89
C GLY A 154 -25.27 -12.58 -19.02
N ASP A 155 -25.20 -13.84 -19.44
CA ASP A 155 -26.07 -14.39 -20.50
C ASP A 155 -27.55 -14.48 -20.07
N LEU A 156 -27.82 -14.63 -18.77
CA LEU A 156 -29.19 -14.61 -18.21
C LEU A 156 -29.71 -13.19 -18.00
N LEU A 157 -28.83 -12.27 -17.62
CA LEU A 157 -29.18 -10.87 -17.33
C LEU A 157 -29.49 -10.08 -18.61
N VAL A 158 -28.85 -10.46 -19.72
CA VAL A 158 -29.01 -9.81 -21.01
C VAL A 158 -29.27 -10.88 -22.07
N SER A 159 -30.32 -11.68 -21.87
CA SER A 159 -30.80 -12.58 -22.91
C SER A 159 -31.51 -11.76 -23.98
N GLN A 160 -30.94 -11.66 -25.19
CA GLN A 160 -31.69 -11.13 -26.32
C GLN A 160 -32.83 -12.11 -26.65
N PRO A 161 -34.09 -11.66 -26.76
CA PRO A 161 -35.13 -12.49 -27.35
C PRO A 161 -34.71 -12.77 -28.80
N CYS A 162 -34.59 -14.06 -29.12
CA CYS A 162 -34.35 -14.54 -30.48
C CYS A 162 -35.47 -14.09 -31.43
#